data_AF-A0A969M4A3-F1
#
_entry.id   AF-A0A969M4A3-F1
#
_cell.length_a   1.000
_cell.length_b   1.000
_cell.length_c   1.000
_cell.angle_alpha   90.00
_cell.angle_beta   90.00
_cell.angle_gamma   90.00
#
_symmetry.space_group_name_H-M   'P 1'
#
loop_
_entity.id
_entity.type
_entity.pdbx_description
1 polymer ?
#
loop_
_entity_poly.entity_id
_entity_poly.type
_entity_poly.pdbx_seq_one_letter_code
_entity_poly.pdbx_strand_id
1 'polypeptide(L)'
;MASPFAIAGCYLFRDAQTYCRLFESYRLKCPYNELFISGMFNLLIEAGGVVDFWELPVHLSFGTPDELDRVRARDPRAALGWG
;
A
#
# COMPACT_ATOMS: atom_id res chain seq x y z
N MET A 1 5.83 -11.05 16.72
CA MET A 1 6.72 -11.17 15.54
C MET A 1 6.09 -10.40 14.40
N ALA A 2 6.82 -9.52 13.72
CA ALA A 2 6.27 -8.72 12.61
C ALA A 2 6.35 -9.51 11.29
N SER A 3 5.44 -9.22 10.36
CA SER A 3 5.47 -9.77 9.00
C SER A 3 6.75 -9.32 8.28
N PRO A 4 7.40 -10.17 7.46
CA PRO A 4 8.49 -9.74 6.58
C PRO A 4 7.99 -8.91 5.38
N PHE A 5 6.66 -8.89 5.13
CA PHE A 5 6.05 -8.18 4.02
C PHE A 5 5.66 -6.76 4.42
N ALA A 6 6.25 -5.78 3.73
CA ALA A 6 5.92 -4.36 3.85
C ALA A 6 5.03 -3.91 2.67
N ILE A 7 4.08 -3.02 2.95
CA ILE A 7 3.17 -2.49 1.93
C ILE A 7 3.93 -1.47 1.05
N ALA A 8 3.88 -1.66 -0.27
CA ALA A 8 4.56 -0.79 -1.25
C ALA A 8 3.82 0.53 -1.57
N GLY A 9 2.76 0.87 -0.83
CA GLY A 9 1.91 2.02 -1.10
C GLY A 9 0.93 1.85 -2.27
N CYS A 10 0.87 0.67 -2.89
CA CYS A 10 -0.07 0.34 -3.95
C CYS A 10 -1.24 -0.49 -3.41
N TYR A 11 -2.47 -0.03 -3.64
CA TYR A 11 -3.68 -0.68 -3.16
C TYR A 11 -4.66 -0.87 -4.32
N LEU A 12 -5.27 -2.05 -4.39
CA LEU A 12 -6.31 -2.36 -5.37
C LEU A 12 -7.60 -2.70 -4.63
N PHE A 13 -8.70 -2.10 -5.12
CA PHE A 13 -10.05 -2.41 -4.71
C PHE A 13 -10.81 -2.93 -5.93
N ARG A 14 -11.73 -3.88 -5.73
CA ARG A 14 -12.56 -4.45 -6.80
C ARG A 14 -13.26 -3.37 -7.63
N ASP A 15 -13.80 -2.37 -6.96
CA ASP A 15 -14.54 -1.26 -7.55
C ASP A 15 -14.56 -0.05 -6.59
N ALA A 16 -14.92 1.11 -7.13
CA ALA A 16 -14.99 2.36 -6.37
C ALA A 16 -16.03 2.31 -5.24
N GLN A 17 -17.16 1.59 -5.42
CA GLN A 17 -18.19 1.51 -4.38
C GLN A 17 -17.68 0.77 -3.15
N THR A 18 -16.90 -0.30 -3.35
CA THR A 18 -16.25 -1.07 -2.28
C THR A 18 -15.29 -0.19 -1.48
N TYR A 19 -14.46 0.60 -2.17
CA TYR A 19 -13.60 1.59 -1.51
C TYR A 19 -14.41 2.58 -0.68
N CYS A 20 -15.42 3.22 -1.27
CA CYS A 20 -16.21 4.25 -0.57
C CYS A 20 -16.92 3.69 0.67
N ARG A 21 -17.53 2.49 0.59
CA ARG A 21 -18.19 1.87 1.75
C ARG A 21 -17.20 1.54 2.88
N LEU A 22 -16.02 1.02 2.54
CA LEU A 22 -14.99 0.73 3.52
C LEU A 22 -14.46 2.02 4.16
N PHE A 23 -14.25 3.08 3.37
CA PHE A 23 -13.75 4.36 3.86
C PHE A 23 -14.73 5.02 4.85
N GLU A 24 -16.03 5.04 4.51
CA GLU A 24 -17.07 5.54 5.41
C GLU A 24 -17.12 4.78 6.73
N SER A 25 -16.90 3.46 6.70
CA SER A 25 -16.82 2.65 7.91
C SER A 25 -15.52 2.91 8.68
N TYR A 26 -14.41 3.08 7.97
CA TYR A 26 -13.08 3.24 8.56
C TYR A 26 -12.91 4.58 9.27
N ARG A 27 -13.37 5.69 8.67
CA ARG A 27 -13.26 7.01 9.29
C ARG A 27 -13.96 7.13 10.65
N LEU A 28 -14.93 6.26 10.93
CA LEU A 28 -15.65 6.20 12.21
C LEU A 28 -15.00 5.27 13.24
N LYS A 29 -14.19 4.29 12.78
CA LYS A 29 -13.58 3.24 13.60
C LYS A 29 -12.06 3.41 13.76
N CYS A 30 -11.44 4.30 12.99
CA CYS A 30 -10.00 4.47 12.97
C CYS A 30 -9.49 4.83 14.38
N PRO A 31 -8.55 4.05 14.95
CA PRO A 31 -8.01 4.34 16.28
C PRO A 31 -6.87 5.39 16.25
N TYR A 32 -6.53 5.90 15.06
CA TYR A 32 -5.42 6.83 14.86
C TYR A 32 -5.94 8.22 14.48
N ASN A 33 -5.11 9.24 14.70
CA ASN A 33 -5.39 10.61 14.27
C ASN A 33 -5.32 10.78 12.75
N GLU A 34 -4.63 9.88 12.06
CA GLU A 34 -4.47 9.87 10.61
C GLU A 34 -5.19 8.66 10.00
N LEU A 35 -5.74 8.84 8.79
CA LEU A 35 -6.44 7.78 8.06
C LEU A 35 -5.47 7.09 7.10
N PHE A 36 -5.18 5.82 7.36
CA PHE A 36 -4.34 4.99 6.50
C PHE A 36 -5.19 4.03 5.66
N ILE A 37 -4.94 3.99 4.34
CA ILE A 37 -5.65 3.07 3.43
C ILE A 37 -5.48 1.61 3.85
N SER A 38 -4.31 1.23 4.36
CA SER A 38 -4.04 -0.13 4.86
C SER A 38 -5.01 -0.57 5.96
N GLY A 39 -5.49 0.35 6.80
CA GLY A 39 -6.43 0.05 7.86
C GLY A 39 -7.82 -0.38 7.35
N MET A 40 -8.20 0.03 6.14
CA MET A 40 -9.47 -0.38 5.52
C MET A 40 -9.52 -1.89 5.23
N PHE A 41 -8.37 -2.52 5.00
CA PHE A 41 -8.29 -3.96 4.73
C PHE A 41 -8.61 -4.79 5.98
N ASN A 42 -8.32 -4.27 7.18
CA ASN A 42 -8.74 -4.93 8.42
C ASN A 42 -10.27 -5.02 8.52
N LEU A 43 -10.98 -3.93 8.19
CA LEU A 43 -12.44 -3.94 8.17
C LEU A 43 -13.00 -4.90 7.10
N LEU A 44 -12.32 -5.02 5.96
CA LEU A 44 -12.71 -5.96 4.92
C LEU A 44 -12.57 -7.41 5.40
N ILE A 45 -11.47 -7.74 6.09
CA ILE A 45 -11.23 -9.06 6.68
C ILE A 45 -12.26 -9.36 7.78
N GLU A 46 -12.53 -8.40 8.66
CA GLU A 46 -13.56 -8.54 9.72
C GLU A 46 -14.95 -8.82 9.15
N ALA A 47 -15.27 -8.26 7.97
CA ALA A 47 -16.52 -8.49 7.25
C ALA A 47 -16.55 -9.82 6.46
N GLY A 48 -15.51 -10.65 6.55
CA GLY A 48 -15.40 -11.92 5.81
C GLY A 48 -14.99 -11.75 4.35
N GLY A 49 -14.45 -10.60 3.97
CA GLY A 49 -13.91 -10.34 2.65
C GLY A 49 -12.55 -11.03 2.42
N VAL A 50 -12.15 -11.09 1.15
CA VAL A 50 -10.86 -11.65 0.73
C VAL A 50 -9.86 -10.52 0.48
N VAL A 51 -8.65 -10.68 1.02
CA VAL A 51 -7.51 -9.79 0.80
C VAL A 51 -6.34 -10.63 0.32
N ASP A 52 -5.90 -10.36 -0.91
CA ASP A 52 -4.70 -10.94 -1.50
C ASP A 52 -3.58 -9.90 -1.56
N PHE A 53 -2.33 -10.35 -1.63
CA PHE A 53 -1.18 -9.49 -1.88
C PHE A 53 -0.27 -10.11 -2.93
N TRP A 54 0.47 -9.24 -3.62
CA TRP A 54 1.52 -9.65 -4.55
C TRP A 54 2.83 -9.02 -4.12
N GLU A 55 3.88 -9.84 -4.04
CA GLU A 55 5.23 -9.37 -3.84
C GLU A 55 5.73 -8.69 -5.11
N LEU A 56 6.33 -7.51 -4.95
CA LEU A 56 6.94 -6.79 -6.05
C LEU A 56 8.39 -7.26 -6.22
N PRO A 57 8.83 -7.60 -7.44
CA PRO A 57 10.22 -7.95 -7.69
C PRO A 57 11.17 -6.76 -7.44
N VAL A 58 10.64 -5.54 -7.55
CA VAL A 58 11.38 -4.28 -7.34
C VAL A 58 10.47 -3.28 -6.64
N HIS A 59 10.97 -2.65 -5.58
CA HIS A 59 10.36 -1.51 -4.92
C HIS A 59 11.38 -0.37 -4.83
N LEU A 60 11.08 0.77 -5.45
CA LEU A 60 11.92 1.97 -5.44
C LEU A 60 11.26 3.01 -4.53
N SER A 61 11.68 3.08 -3.27
CA SER A 61 11.24 4.14 -2.36
C SER A 61 11.94 5.46 -2.70
N PHE A 62 11.21 6.57 -2.62
CA PHE A 62 11.73 7.92 -2.86
C PHE A 62 10.99 8.95 -1.98
N GLY A 63 10.57 8.56 -0.77
CA GLY A 63 9.84 9.41 0.16
C GLY A 63 10.71 10.43 0.88
N THR A 64 12.03 10.22 0.88
CA THR A 64 13.04 11.11 1.47
C THR A 64 14.10 11.54 0.44
N PRO A 65 14.82 12.67 0.66
CA PRO A 65 15.92 13.08 -0.22
C PRO A 65 16.98 11.98 -0.42
N ASP A 66 17.39 11.32 0.67
CA ASP A 66 18.39 10.23 0.62
C ASP A 66 17.93 9.03 -0.21
N GLU A 67 16.64 8.67 -0.13
CA GLU A 67 16.06 7.60 -0.94
C GLU A 67 16.01 7.99 -2.42
N LEU A 68 15.65 9.23 -2.73
CA LEU A 68 15.63 9.73 -4.10
C LEU A 68 17.02 9.67 -4.75
N ASP A 69 18.06 10.06 -4.03
CA ASP A 69 19.44 10.02 -4.53
C ASP A 69 19.89 8.57 -4.81
N ARG A 70 19.49 7.61 -3.96
CA ARG A 70 19.74 6.18 -4.21
C ARG A 70 19.00 5.66 -5.44
N VAL A 71 17.76 6.07 -5.66
CA VAL A 71 16.99 5.69 -6.85
C VAL A 71 17.65 6.22 -8.12
N ARG A 72 18.10 7.48 -8.11
CA ARG A 72 18.81 8.10 -9.25
C ARG A 72 20.11 7.37 -9.58
N ALA A 73 20.89 6.99 -8.57
CA ALA A 73 22.13 6.26 -8.76
C ALA A 73 21.95 4.85 -9.35
N ARG A 74 20.75 4.24 -9.20
CA ARG A 74 20.43 2.89 -9.69
C ARG A 74 19.90 2.82 -11.13
N ASP A 75 19.69 3.96 -11.79
CA ASP A 75 18.91 4.08 -13.02
C ASP A 75 17.51 3.42 -12.93
N PRO A 76 16.45 4.19 -12.64
CA PRO A 76 15.13 3.62 -12.41
C PRO A 76 14.55 2.90 -13.64
N ARG A 77 14.95 3.25 -14.87
CA ARG A 77 14.45 2.57 -16.08
C ARG A 77 15.05 1.18 -16.21
N ALA A 78 16.36 1.07 -15.99
CA ALA A 78 17.06 -0.21 -15.95
C ALA A 78 16.51 -1.10 -14.83
N ALA A 79 16.32 -0.54 -13.63
CA ALA A 79 15.78 -1.27 -12.47
C ALA A 79 14.36 -1.79 -12.71
N LEU A 80 13.54 -1.09 -13.48
CA LEU A 80 12.17 -1.50 -13.83
C LEU A 80 12.09 -2.38 -15.08
N GLY A 81 13.21 -2.64 -15.77
CA GLY A 81 13.23 -3.40 -17.01
C GLY A 81 12.54 -2.66 -18.17
N TRP A 82 12.56 -1.33 -18.16
CA TRP A 82 11.95 -0.47 -19.19
C TRP A 82 13.00 0.11 -20.17
N GLY A 83 14.20 -0.47 -20.17
CA GLY A 83 15.31 -0.13 -21.07
C GLY A 83 15.23 -0.82 -22.41
#